data_AF-A0A034WL57-F1
#
_entry.id   AF-A0A034WL57-F1
#
_cell.length_a   1.000
_cell.length_b   1.000
_cell.length_c   1.000
_cell.angle_alpha   90.00
_cell.angle_beta   90.00
_cell.angle_gamma   90.00
#
_symmetry.space_group_name_H-M   'P 1'
#
loop_
_entity.id
_entity.type
_entity.pdbx_description
1 polymer ?
#
loop_
_entity_poly.entity_id
_entity_poly.type
_entity_poly.pdbx_seq_one_letter_code
_entity_poly.pdbx_strand_id
1 'polypeptide(L)'
;MADKKNLLLLFDRPNEPIFMEKGKAAVFDVPDKFLTDRYRPIGNEVQSRFGEKAEQRIPVRDIAVPDLRLPMSLPRDAQFSLFIPAHRRIAGRLIDIFMGVRSVDDLQSVAVYARDRVNPYLLIMHYLWHYFIDRTPKDLIYHPLHKIFPTNL
;
A
#
# COMPACT_ATOMS: atom_id res chain seq x y z
N MET A 1 -13.36 -11.90 4.80
CA MET A 1 -12.50 -11.08 5.68
C MET A 1 -11.11 -11.10 5.09
N ALA A 2 -10.52 -9.93 4.89
CA ALA A 2 -9.15 -9.79 4.45
C ALA A 2 -8.20 -10.44 5.46
N ASP A 3 -7.33 -11.33 4.97
CA ASP A 3 -6.25 -11.89 5.79
C ASP A 3 -5.24 -10.77 6.08
N LYS A 4 -4.85 -10.61 7.34
CA LYS A 4 -3.81 -9.65 7.74
C LYS A 4 -2.48 -9.94 7.03
N LYS A 5 -2.23 -11.19 6.63
CA LYS A 5 -1.07 -11.58 5.81
C LYS A 5 -1.06 -10.90 4.44
N ASN A 6 -2.22 -10.58 3.87
CA ASN A 6 -2.30 -9.88 2.58
C ASN A 6 -1.72 -8.46 2.67
N LEU A 7 -1.81 -7.82 3.85
CA LEU A 7 -1.20 -6.50 4.05
C LEU A 7 0.31 -6.54 3.88
N LEU A 8 0.97 -7.68 4.14
CA LEU A 8 2.41 -7.83 3.93
C LEU A 8 2.80 -7.70 2.46
N LEU A 9 1.93 -8.13 1.54
CA LEU A 9 2.19 -8.08 0.10
C LEU A 9 2.24 -6.64 -0.42
N LEU A 10 1.68 -5.67 0.31
CA LEU A 10 1.78 -4.25 -0.02
C LEU A 10 3.23 -3.74 0.03
N PHE A 11 4.09 -4.39 0.80
CA PHE A 11 5.51 -4.02 0.94
C PHE A 11 6.42 -4.75 -0.02
N ASP A 12 5.90 -5.74 -0.74
CA ASP A 12 6.65 -6.37 -1.81
C ASP A 12 6.75 -5.41 -2.99
N ARG A 13 7.99 -5.22 -3.48
CA ARG A 13 8.35 -4.38 -4.62
C ARG A 13 7.59 -3.04 -4.62
N PRO A 14 7.93 -2.12 -3.69
CA PRO A 14 7.14 -0.93 -3.41
C PRO A 14 7.02 0.04 -4.61
N ASN A 15 7.97 -0.01 -5.54
CA ASN A 15 7.97 0.85 -6.73
C ASN A 15 7.06 0.33 -7.85
N GLU A 16 6.75 -0.96 -7.87
CA GLU A 16 5.85 -1.57 -8.86
C GLU A 16 4.38 -1.32 -8.51
N PRO A 17 3.47 -1.16 -9.49
CA PRO A 17 2.03 -1.02 -9.25
C PRO A 17 1.43 -2.19 -8.46
N ILE A 18 0.32 -1.94 -7.76
CA ILE A 18 -0.29 -2.93 -6.86
C ILE A 18 -1.06 -4.06 -7.57
N PHE A 19 -1.50 -3.81 -8.80
CA PHE A 19 -2.20 -4.80 -9.63
C PHE A 19 -1.25 -5.82 -10.28
N MET A 20 0.06 -5.67 -10.11
CA MET A 20 1.04 -6.67 -10.54
C MET A 20 1.17 -7.77 -9.48
N GLU A 21 1.68 -8.93 -9.88
CA GLU A 21 1.95 -10.05 -8.99
C GLU A 21 2.88 -9.65 -7.83
N LYS A 22 2.51 -10.09 -6.62
CA LYS A 22 3.23 -9.89 -5.36
C LYS A 22 3.51 -11.23 -4.68
N GLY A 23 4.65 -11.33 -4.02
CA GLY A 23 5.08 -12.52 -3.29
C GLY A 23 5.15 -13.75 -4.20
N LYS A 24 4.44 -14.82 -3.81
CA LYS A 24 4.36 -16.09 -4.55
C LYS A 24 3.16 -16.11 -5.51
N ALA A 25 3.04 -15.13 -6.41
CA ALA A 25 1.97 -15.02 -7.41
C ALA A 25 0.57 -14.62 -6.89
N ALA A 26 0.51 -13.74 -5.88
CA ALA A 26 -0.75 -13.12 -5.46
C ALA A 26 -1.01 -11.80 -6.20
N VAL A 27 -2.24 -11.55 -6.64
CA VAL A 27 -2.65 -10.30 -7.32
C VAL A 27 -3.82 -9.66 -6.59
N PHE A 28 -3.76 -8.34 -6.41
CA PHE A 28 -4.87 -7.57 -5.88
C PHE A 28 -5.87 -7.25 -6.99
N ASP A 29 -7.11 -7.69 -6.80
CA ASP A 29 -8.22 -7.38 -7.67
C ASP A 29 -8.77 -6.00 -7.30
N VAL A 30 -8.31 -4.97 -8.03
CA VAL A 30 -8.55 -3.57 -7.72
C VAL A 30 -9.67 -2.99 -8.59
N PRO A 31 -10.63 -2.27 -7.99
CA PRO A 31 -11.63 -1.53 -8.75
C PRO A 31 -10.99 -0.51 -9.71
N ASP A 32 -11.59 -0.29 -10.88
CA ASP A 32 -11.05 0.64 -11.90
C ASP A 32 -10.84 2.07 -11.37
N LYS A 33 -11.67 2.49 -10.41
CA LYS A 33 -11.53 3.80 -9.75
C LYS A 33 -10.25 3.94 -8.91
N PHE A 34 -9.62 2.82 -8.54
CA PHE A 34 -8.36 2.80 -7.80
C PHE A 34 -7.15 2.85 -8.74
N LEU A 35 -7.31 2.56 -10.04
CA LEU A 35 -6.25 2.73 -11.02
C LEU A 35 -5.89 4.21 -11.15
N THR A 36 -4.59 4.49 -11.25
CA THR A 36 -4.11 5.86 -11.52
C THR A 36 -4.48 6.25 -12.95
N ASP A 37 -4.48 7.55 -13.25
CA ASP A 37 -4.94 8.07 -14.54
C ASP A 37 -4.17 7.47 -15.73
N ARG A 38 -2.91 7.07 -15.50
CA ARG A 38 -2.07 6.37 -16.48
C ARG A 38 -2.60 4.99 -16.86
N TYR A 39 -3.16 4.25 -15.90
CA TYR A 39 -3.57 2.86 -16.08
C TYR A 39 -5.07 2.69 -16.30
N ARG A 40 -5.89 3.70 -15.98
CA ARG A 40 -7.34 3.67 -16.19
C ARG A 40 -7.74 3.32 -17.64
N PRO A 41 -7.09 3.85 -18.69
CA PRO A 41 -7.44 3.49 -20.08
C PRO A 41 -7.16 2.03 -20.45
N ILE A 42 -6.23 1.38 -19.74
CA ILE A 42 -5.79 -0.01 -20.00
C ILE A 42 -6.18 -0.97 -18.87
N GLY A 43 -7.11 -0.58 -18.00
CA GLY A 43 -7.47 -1.33 -16.79
C GLY A 43 -7.89 -2.76 -17.07
N ASN A 44 -8.78 -2.96 -18.05
CA ASN A 44 -9.27 -4.28 -18.45
C ASN A 44 -8.16 -5.20 -18.95
N GLU A 45 -7.23 -4.67 -19.76
CA GLU A 45 -6.12 -5.45 -20.30
C GLU A 45 -5.11 -5.83 -19.21
N VAL A 46 -4.83 -4.90 -18.30
CA VAL A 46 -3.96 -5.13 -17.14
C VAL A 46 -4.56 -6.19 -16.21
N GLN A 47 -5.84 -6.07 -15.86
CA GLN A 47 -6.52 -7.04 -15.00
C GLN A 47 -6.58 -8.43 -15.64
N SER A 48 -6.87 -8.55 -16.95
CA SER A 48 -6.87 -9.86 -17.63
C SER A 48 -5.47 -10.50 -17.60
N ARG A 49 -4.43 -9.74 -17.98
CA ARG A 49 -3.06 -10.25 -18.10
C ARG A 49 -2.47 -10.73 -16.78
N PHE A 50 -2.65 -9.97 -15.70
CA PHE A 50 -2.10 -10.32 -14.38
C PHE A 50 -3.05 -11.20 -13.57
N GLY A 51 -4.36 -11.07 -13.76
CA GLY A 51 -5.35 -11.90 -13.09
C GLY A 51 -5.35 -13.35 -13.56
N GLU A 52 -5.16 -13.62 -14.86
CA GLU A 52 -5.17 -15.00 -15.41
C GLU A 52 -3.98 -15.85 -14.96
N LYS A 53 -2.84 -15.22 -14.66
CA LYS A 53 -1.61 -15.91 -14.22
C LYS A 53 -1.49 -16.04 -12.71
N ALA A 54 -2.34 -15.36 -11.95
CA ALA A 54 -2.27 -15.33 -10.49
C ALA A 54 -2.78 -16.63 -9.88
N GLU A 55 -1.99 -17.23 -8.98
CA GLU A 55 -2.42 -18.37 -8.16
C GLU A 55 -3.41 -17.93 -7.07
N GLN A 56 -3.30 -16.69 -6.61
CA GLN A 56 -4.16 -16.14 -5.57
C GLN A 56 -4.67 -14.75 -5.96
N ARG A 57 -6.00 -14.56 -5.97
CA ARG A 57 -6.63 -13.24 -6.16
C ARG A 57 -7.12 -12.70 -4.82
N ILE A 58 -6.69 -11.49 -4.48
CA ILE A 58 -7.06 -10.80 -3.24
C ILE A 58 -8.09 -9.73 -3.58
N PRO A 59 -9.36 -9.91 -3.21
CA PRO A 59 -10.40 -8.93 -3.52
C PRO A 59 -10.17 -7.65 -2.72
N VAL A 60 -10.26 -6.50 -3.40
CA VAL A 60 -10.21 -5.17 -2.78
C VAL A 60 -11.61 -4.58 -2.76
N ARG A 61 -12.06 -4.09 -1.60
CA ARG A 61 -13.42 -3.57 -1.46
C ARG A 61 -13.51 -2.19 -2.06
N ASP A 62 -14.63 -1.95 -2.71
CA ASP A 62 -14.95 -0.64 -3.24
C ASP A 62 -15.46 0.27 -2.10
N ILE A 63 -14.58 1.11 -1.55
CA ILE A 63 -14.91 1.99 -0.42
C ILE A 63 -14.85 3.47 -0.79
N ALA A 64 -15.43 4.31 0.06
CA ALA A 64 -15.20 5.75 0.01
C ALA A 64 -13.78 6.04 0.48
N VAL A 65 -12.96 6.57 -0.42
CA VAL A 65 -11.55 6.83 -0.16
C VAL A 65 -11.40 8.07 0.73
N PRO A 66 -10.60 8.01 1.80
CA PRO A 66 -10.32 9.18 2.63
C PRO A 66 -9.51 10.25 1.88
N ASP A 67 -9.52 11.48 2.39
CA ASP A 67 -8.77 12.57 1.80
C ASP A 67 -7.25 12.37 1.94
N LEU A 68 -6.60 12.01 0.83
CA LEU A 68 -5.16 11.80 0.72
C LEU A 68 -4.39 13.01 0.15
N ARG A 69 -5.00 14.19 0.00
CA ARG A 69 -4.34 15.36 -0.62
C ARG A 69 -3.01 15.72 0.05
N LEU A 70 -2.95 15.69 1.38
CA LEU A 70 -1.71 15.98 2.12
C LEU A 70 -0.66 14.86 1.99
N PRO A 71 -0.98 13.57 2.19
CA PRO A 71 -0.06 12.47 1.85
C PRO A 71 0.47 12.48 0.41
N MET A 72 -0.36 12.89 -0.55
CA MET A 72 -0.01 12.98 -1.97
C MET A 72 0.77 14.25 -2.33
N SER A 73 0.94 15.19 -1.40
CA SER A 73 1.73 16.39 -1.67
C SER A 73 3.24 16.11 -1.72
N LEU A 74 3.68 14.96 -1.19
CA LEU A 74 5.06 14.50 -1.35
C LEU A 74 5.17 13.66 -2.63
N PRO A 75 6.00 14.05 -3.60
CA PRO A 75 6.19 13.28 -4.82
C PRO A 75 6.65 11.85 -4.54
N ARG A 76 6.27 10.91 -5.41
CA ARG A 76 6.53 9.48 -5.20
C ARG A 76 8.03 9.12 -5.27
N ASP A 77 8.77 9.89 -6.06
CA ASP A 77 10.21 9.79 -6.30
C ASP A 77 11.05 10.66 -5.35
N ALA A 78 10.42 11.51 -4.53
CA ALA A 78 11.12 12.35 -3.57
C ALA A 78 11.72 11.53 -2.43
N GLN A 79 12.81 12.04 -1.84
CA GLN A 79 13.32 11.51 -0.59
C GLN A 79 12.38 11.84 0.57
N PHE A 80 12.23 10.88 1.47
CA PHE A 80 11.47 11.05 2.72
C PHE A 80 12.43 11.01 3.92
N SER A 81 12.15 11.84 4.93
CA SER A 81 12.96 11.89 6.16
C SER A 81 12.13 12.42 7.32
N LEU A 82 12.14 11.69 8.44
CA LEU A 82 11.48 12.10 9.69
C LEU A 82 12.15 13.31 10.35
N PHE A 83 13.36 13.67 9.96
CA PHE A 83 14.03 14.87 10.47
C PHE A 83 13.41 16.15 9.89
N ILE A 84 12.71 16.06 8.76
CA ILE A 84 12.07 17.20 8.12
C ILE A 84 10.66 17.41 8.75
N PRO A 85 10.37 18.57 9.36
CA PRO A 85 9.07 18.81 10.02
C PRO A 85 7.87 18.65 9.09
N ALA A 86 7.98 19.06 7.82
CA ALA A 86 6.93 18.89 6.83
C ALA A 86 6.62 17.41 6.58
N HIS A 87 7.65 16.58 6.40
CA HIS A 87 7.50 15.13 6.20
C HIS A 87 6.86 14.44 7.40
N ARG A 88 7.17 14.88 8.64
CA ARG A 88 6.48 14.38 9.84
C ARG A 88 4.99 14.67 9.85
N ARG A 89 4.59 15.88 9.44
CA ARG A 89 3.16 16.25 9.34
C ARG A 89 2.43 15.39 8.31
N ILE A 90 3.07 15.17 7.16
CA ILE A 90 2.54 14.32 6.08
C ILE A 90 2.38 12.87 6.57
N ALA A 91 3.42 12.32 7.20
CA ALA A 91 3.39 10.97 7.77
C ALA A 91 2.34 10.82 8.87
N GLY A 92 2.24 11.80 9.79
CA GLY A 92 1.25 11.81 10.86
C GLY A 92 -0.19 11.78 10.31
N ARG A 93 -0.49 12.60 9.30
CA ARG A 93 -1.82 12.59 8.68
C ARG A 93 -2.14 11.25 8.02
N LEU A 94 -1.17 10.62 7.36
CA LEU A 94 -1.37 9.30 6.75
C LEU A 94 -1.64 8.24 7.83
N ILE A 95 -0.92 8.28 8.95
CA ILE A 95 -1.15 7.41 10.10
C ILE A 95 -2.55 7.62 10.69
N ASP A 96 -2.98 8.86 10.89
CA ASP A 96 -4.31 9.18 11.43
C ASP A 96 -5.43 8.62 10.55
N ILE A 97 -5.29 8.73 9.23
CA ILE A 97 -6.25 8.18 8.27
C ILE A 97 -6.35 6.67 8.43
N PHE A 98 -5.22 5.96 8.45
CA PHE A 98 -5.22 4.50 8.61
C PHE A 98 -5.72 4.06 9.99
N MET A 99 -5.44 4.83 11.04
CA MET A 99 -5.91 4.56 12.40
C MET A 99 -7.41 4.78 12.60
N GLY A 100 -8.01 5.68 11.81
CA GLY A 100 -9.45 5.94 11.80
C GLY A 100 -10.28 4.87 11.09
N VAL A 101 -9.64 3.91 10.41
CA VAL A 101 -10.35 2.84 9.70
C VAL A 101 -10.84 1.77 10.67
N ARG A 102 -12.11 1.34 10.49
CA ARG A 102 -12.82 0.47 11.45
C ARG A 102 -12.60 -1.03 11.24
N SER A 103 -12.19 -1.45 10.04
CA SER A 103 -12.02 -2.87 9.69
C SER A 103 -10.71 -3.12 8.93
N VAL A 104 -10.21 -4.36 8.97
CA VAL A 104 -9.00 -4.76 8.23
C VAL A 104 -9.25 -4.73 6.73
N ASP A 105 -10.45 -5.09 6.27
CA ASP A 105 -10.84 -5.04 4.86
C ASP A 105 -10.84 -3.60 4.31
N ASP A 106 -11.35 -2.64 5.09
CA ASP A 106 -11.31 -1.23 4.71
C ASP A 106 -9.87 -0.71 4.74
N LEU A 107 -9.07 -1.13 5.74
CA LEU A 107 -7.66 -0.75 5.83
C LEU A 107 -6.88 -1.23 4.61
N GLN A 108 -7.07 -2.48 4.20
CA GLN A 108 -6.49 -3.03 2.98
C GLN A 108 -6.87 -2.17 1.77
N SER A 109 -8.14 -1.79 1.66
CA SER A 109 -8.65 -1.04 0.52
C SER A 109 -8.09 0.39 0.46
N VAL A 110 -8.01 1.09 1.60
CA VAL A 110 -7.35 2.41 1.67
C VAL A 110 -5.85 2.28 1.38
N ALA A 111 -5.18 1.25 1.91
CA ALA A 111 -3.75 1.06 1.74
C ALA A 111 -3.38 0.75 0.29
N VAL A 112 -4.16 -0.11 -0.38
CA VAL A 112 -4.04 -0.39 -1.82
C VAL A 112 -4.20 0.89 -2.63
N TYR A 113 -5.21 1.71 -2.34
CA TYR A 113 -5.41 2.98 -3.04
C TYR A 113 -4.25 3.97 -2.85
N ALA A 114 -3.74 4.07 -1.61
CA ALA A 114 -2.66 4.98 -1.24
C ALA A 114 -1.31 4.56 -1.83
N ARG A 115 -1.04 3.25 -1.95
CA ARG A 115 0.26 2.69 -2.37
C ARG A 115 0.75 3.18 -3.74
N ASP A 116 -0.17 3.32 -4.69
CA ASP A 116 0.19 3.75 -6.04
C ASP A 116 0.22 5.29 -6.20
N ARG A 117 -0.19 6.05 -5.16
CA ARG A 117 -0.33 7.51 -5.18
C ARG A 117 0.59 8.26 -4.23
N VAL A 118 0.99 7.62 -3.14
CA VAL A 118 1.78 8.21 -2.07
C VAL A 118 3.23 7.71 -2.18
N ASN A 119 4.17 8.50 -1.67
CA ASN A 119 5.56 8.11 -1.58
C ASN A 119 5.74 6.74 -0.87
N PRO A 120 6.48 5.79 -1.45
CA PRO A 120 6.59 4.44 -0.87
C PRO A 120 7.20 4.45 0.53
N TYR A 121 8.13 5.35 0.83
CA TYR A 121 8.74 5.47 2.16
C TYR A 121 7.72 5.88 3.23
N LEU A 122 6.71 6.70 2.89
CA LEU A 122 5.61 7.04 3.81
C LEU A 122 4.77 5.81 4.14
N LEU A 123 4.53 4.94 3.16
CA LEU A 123 3.76 3.71 3.35
C LEU A 123 4.51 2.72 4.25
N ILE A 124 5.84 2.59 4.08
CA ILE A 124 6.68 1.80 4.97
C ILE A 124 6.70 2.39 6.39
N MET A 125 6.77 3.71 6.55
CA MET A 125 6.72 4.33 7.89
C MET A 125 5.43 3.99 8.62
N HIS A 126 4.29 4.07 7.94
CA HIS A 126 3.02 3.65 8.51
C HIS A 126 3.06 2.18 8.96
N TYR A 127 3.62 1.29 8.13
CA TYR A 127 3.74 -0.13 8.44
C TYR A 127 4.63 -0.43 9.63
N LEU A 128 5.80 0.21 9.71
CA LEU A 128 6.67 0.10 10.88
C LEU A 128 5.94 0.61 12.13
N TRP A 129 5.23 1.72 12.03
CA TRP A 129 4.46 2.26 13.15
C TRP A 129 3.36 1.28 13.61
N HIS A 130 2.65 0.63 12.68
CA HIS A 130 1.66 -0.40 13.00
C HIS A 130 2.29 -1.64 13.65
N TYR A 131 3.49 -2.05 13.19
CA TYR A 131 4.30 -3.11 13.82
C TYR A 131 4.64 -2.78 15.28
N PHE A 132 5.06 -1.54 15.56
CA PHE A 132 5.47 -1.13 16.90
C PHE A 132 4.31 -0.92 17.89
N ILE A 133 3.08 -0.68 17.42
CA ILE A 133 1.94 -0.29 18.28
C ILE A 133 0.88 -1.38 18.48
N ASP A 134 1.08 -2.58 17.92
CA ASP A 134 0.34 -3.81 18.30
C ASP A 134 -1.15 -3.82 17.85
N ARG A 135 -1.39 -4.03 16.55
CA ARG A 135 -2.71 -4.44 15.99
C ARG A 135 -2.63 -5.61 14.97
N THR A 136 -1.45 -5.97 14.52
CA THR A 136 -1.19 -7.18 13.71
C THR A 136 -0.68 -8.31 14.60
N PRO A 137 -1.10 -9.56 14.35
CA PRO A 137 -0.70 -10.67 15.21
C PRO A 137 0.81 -10.93 15.05
N LYS A 138 1.45 -11.25 16.18
CA LYS A 138 2.91 -11.39 16.34
C LYS A 138 3.52 -12.56 15.55
N ASP A 139 2.67 -13.33 14.86
CA ASP A 139 2.99 -14.48 14.02
C ASP A 139 3.24 -14.10 12.54
N LEU A 140 2.96 -12.86 12.12
CA LEU A 140 3.41 -12.37 10.82
C LEU A 140 4.94 -12.19 10.83
N ILE A 141 5.65 -12.91 9.97
CA ILE A 141 7.09 -12.72 9.77
C ILE A 141 7.29 -11.50 8.86
N TYR A 142 7.75 -10.39 9.44
CA TYR A 142 7.97 -9.12 8.75
C TYR A 142 9.25 -9.17 7.90
N HIS A 143 9.22 -8.64 6.68
CA HIS A 143 10.42 -8.48 5.87
C HIS A 143 11.27 -7.30 6.39
N PRO A 144 12.59 -7.48 6.62
CA PRO A 144 13.47 -6.41 7.06
C PRO A 144 13.59 -5.33 5.98
N LEU A 145 13.80 -4.07 6.40
CA LEU A 145 13.81 -2.89 5.52
C LEU A 145 14.77 -3.00 4.34
N HIS A 146 15.95 -3.61 4.53
CA HIS A 146 16.93 -3.81 3.45
C HIS A 146 16.43 -4.75 2.34
N LYS A 147 15.46 -5.64 2.61
CA LYS A 147 14.82 -6.47 1.57
C LYS A 147 13.75 -5.70 0.80
N ILE A 148 13.14 -4.69 1.42
CA ILE A 148 12.09 -3.86 0.80
C ILE A 148 12.72 -2.73 -0.02
N PHE A 149 13.81 -2.12 0.48
CA PHE A 149 14.60 -1.09 -0.19
C PHE A 149 16.09 -1.48 -0.18
N PRO A 150 16.56 -2.24 -1.18
CA PRO A 150 17.94 -2.71 -1.22
C PRO A 150 18.97 -1.59 -1.47
N THR A 151 18.55 -0.42 -1.98
CA THR A 151 19.43 0.68 -2.40
C THR A 151 19.71 1.71 -1.31
N ASN A 152 19.28 1.48 -0.07
CA ASN A 152 19.38 2.43 1.05
C ASN A 152 20.58 2.16 2.00
N LEU A 153 21.64 1.50 1.52
CA LEU A 153 22.92 1.33 2.22
C LEU A 153 24.05 1.99 1.42
#